data_AF-A0A2R3QER0-F1
#
_entry.id   AF-A0A2R3QER0-F1
#
_cell.length_a   1.000
_cell.length_b   1.000
_cell.length_c   1.000
_cell.angle_alpha   90.00
_cell.angle_beta   90.00
_cell.angle_gamma   90.00
#
_symmetry.space_group_name_H-M   'P 1'
#
loop_
_entity.id
_entity.type
_entity.pdbx_description
1 polymer ?
#
loop_
_entity_poly.entity_id
_entity_poly.type
_entity_poly.pdbx_seq_one_letter_code
_entity_poly.pdbx_strand_id
1 'polypeptide(L)'
;MPTESPDTRSDAPAKRGLMAWLSALFRRAAPPQAIPAQPDAPELGGDTAPAPSSAHTALDYRLDAARHVYACNATRIYRGPLPPLLHAIGVLDVQIDAHGRVQRLDWLRAPRHAPEVVREIERTARAAAPYPAPLHLDGVTWTDTWLWDASGCFQLDTLTEGQLGGDEDGAEAGGDGD
;
A
#
# COMPACT_ATOMS: atom_id res chain seq x y z
N MET A 1 52.57 -6.08 40.66
CA MET A 1 51.74 -6.03 39.45
C MET A 1 50.72 -7.16 39.54
N PRO A 2 49.42 -6.88 39.47
CA PRO A 2 48.34 -7.87 39.57
C PRO A 2 48.32 -8.77 38.31
N THR A 3 48.21 -10.11 38.44
CA THR A 3 46.98 -10.97 38.30
C THR A 3 46.40 -10.94 36.87
N GLU A 4 46.24 -12.03 36.09
CA GLU A 4 45.55 -13.31 36.33
C GLU A 4 45.96 -14.38 35.29
N SER A 5 46.06 -15.64 35.73
CA SER A 5 45.78 -16.87 34.95
C SER A 5 44.27 -17.21 35.10
N PRO A 6 43.65 -18.30 34.56
CA PRO A 6 44.15 -19.38 33.69
C PRO A 6 43.15 -19.87 32.59
N ASP A 7 43.66 -20.79 31.78
CA ASP A 7 43.06 -22.02 31.25
C ASP A 7 41.53 -22.24 31.18
N THR A 8 41.16 -22.69 29.98
CA THR A 8 39.99 -23.47 29.56
C THR A 8 39.40 -24.36 30.66
N ARG A 9 38.12 -24.17 30.97
CA ARG A 9 37.33 -25.17 31.68
C ARG A 9 35.84 -25.10 31.37
N SER A 10 35.30 -26.31 31.23
CA SER A 10 34.01 -26.75 31.76
C SER A 10 32.75 -26.44 30.96
N ASP A 11 32.37 -27.49 30.25
CA ASP A 11 31.01 -27.96 30.03
C ASP A 11 30.22 -28.17 31.36
N ALA A 12 28.90 -27.91 31.26
CA ALA A 12 27.75 -28.29 32.13
C ALA A 12 27.58 -27.58 33.51
N PRO A 13 26.41 -27.62 34.22
CA PRO A 13 25.22 -28.48 34.01
C PRO A 13 23.80 -27.90 34.39
N ALA A 14 22.79 -28.77 34.28
CA ALA A 14 21.65 -28.98 35.21
C ALA A 14 20.51 -27.95 35.30
N LYS A 15 19.26 -28.30 34.91
CA LYS A 15 18.25 -29.15 35.60
C LYS A 15 17.59 -28.51 36.83
N ARG A 16 16.25 -28.37 36.76
CA ARG A 16 15.18 -28.62 37.76
C ARG A 16 14.06 -27.61 37.50
N GLY A 17 12.91 -28.03 36.97
CA GLY A 17 11.85 -28.77 37.66
C GLY A 17 10.62 -27.84 37.68
N LEU A 18 9.36 -28.28 37.69
CA LEU A 18 8.77 -29.56 38.08
C LEU A 18 7.25 -29.51 37.77
N MET A 19 6.63 -30.70 37.64
CA MET A 19 5.18 -31.05 37.72
C MET A 19 4.28 -30.61 36.55
N ALA A 20 3.66 -31.45 35.69
CA ALA A 20 3.16 -32.84 35.79
C ALA A 20 2.04 -32.97 36.87
N TRP A 21 0.83 -33.53 36.70
CA TRP A 21 0.20 -34.47 35.77
C TRP A 21 -1.36 -34.43 35.94
N LEU A 22 -2.09 -34.82 34.88
CA LEU A 22 -3.35 -35.62 34.76
C LEU A 22 -4.58 -35.42 35.66
N SER A 23 -5.75 -35.28 35.02
CA SER A 23 -6.91 -36.24 35.00
C SER A 23 -8.05 -35.64 34.16
N ALA A 24 -8.37 -36.09 32.94
CA ALA A 24 -9.19 -37.26 32.57
C ALA A 24 -10.73 -37.05 32.67
N LEU A 25 -11.42 -37.42 31.58
CA LEU A 25 -12.86 -37.65 31.37
C LEU A 25 -13.80 -36.42 31.24
N PHE A 26 -14.14 -36.02 30.00
CA PHE A 26 -15.37 -36.48 29.33
C PHE A 26 -15.43 -35.95 27.90
N ARG A 27 -15.61 -36.86 26.95
CA ARG A 27 -15.89 -36.58 25.54
C ARG A 27 -17.37 -36.18 25.44
N ARG A 28 -17.63 -34.90 25.23
CA ARG A 28 -18.85 -34.40 24.58
C ARG A 28 -18.36 -33.60 23.38
N ALA A 29 -18.49 -34.17 22.18
CA ALA A 29 -18.31 -33.40 20.96
C ALA A 29 -19.37 -32.30 20.95
N ALA A 30 -18.95 -31.07 21.22
CA ALA A 30 -19.76 -29.91 20.89
C ALA A 30 -19.80 -29.83 19.36
N PRO A 31 -20.98 -29.70 18.72
CA PRO A 31 -21.01 -29.40 17.30
C PRO A 31 -20.23 -28.10 17.09
N PRO A 32 -19.40 -27.99 16.03
CA PRO A 32 -18.89 -26.68 15.64
C PRO A 32 -20.13 -25.83 15.36
N GLN A 33 -20.34 -24.81 16.18
CA GLN A 33 -21.22 -23.71 15.82
C GLN A 33 -20.70 -23.23 14.47
N ALA A 34 -21.49 -23.48 13.41
CA ALA A 34 -21.20 -22.95 12.10
C ALA A 34 -21.13 -21.43 12.27
N ILE A 35 -19.92 -20.90 12.25
CA ILE A 35 -19.70 -19.48 12.07
C ILE A 35 -20.46 -19.18 10.77
N PRO A 36 -21.47 -18.29 10.78
CA PRO A 36 -22.13 -17.92 9.53
C PRO A 36 -21.02 -17.43 8.60
N ALA A 37 -20.95 -18.05 7.42
CA ALA A 37 -20.02 -17.68 6.36
C ALA A 37 -20.07 -16.15 6.24
N GLN A 38 -18.98 -15.51 6.67
CA GLN A 38 -18.79 -14.10 6.37
C GLN A 38 -18.84 -14.02 4.85
N PRO A 39 -19.70 -13.19 4.24
CA PRO A 39 -19.75 -13.07 2.80
C PRO A 39 -18.34 -12.78 2.32
N ASP A 40 -17.91 -13.60 1.36
CA ASP A 40 -16.57 -13.61 0.79
C ASP A 40 -16.06 -12.18 0.64
N ALA A 41 -15.10 -11.81 1.49
CA ALA A 41 -14.19 -10.75 1.11
C ALA A 41 -13.61 -11.22 -0.23
N PRO A 42 -13.73 -10.47 -1.34
CA PRO A 42 -13.19 -10.94 -2.59
C PRO A 42 -11.69 -11.12 -2.39
N GLU A 43 -11.26 -12.38 -2.32
CA GLU A 43 -9.90 -12.79 -2.59
C GLU A 43 -9.64 -12.40 -4.05
N LEU A 44 -9.32 -11.13 -4.29
CA LEU A 44 -8.79 -10.63 -5.56
C LEU A 44 -7.33 -11.10 -5.69
N GLY A 45 -7.18 -12.41 -5.68
CA GLY A 45 -6.02 -13.18 -6.11
C GLY A 45 -6.45 -14.15 -7.21
N GLY A 46 -7.33 -13.68 -8.10
CA GLY A 46 -7.65 -14.39 -9.33
C GLY A 46 -6.63 -13.99 -10.39
N ASP A 47 -5.93 -14.99 -10.94
CA ASP A 47 -4.97 -14.96 -12.06
C ASP A 47 -5.57 -14.45 -13.39
N THR A 48 -6.66 -13.69 -13.32
CA THR A 48 -7.37 -13.11 -14.46
C THR A 48 -6.77 -11.74 -14.70
N ALA A 49 -6.02 -11.62 -15.81
CA ALA A 49 -5.52 -10.35 -16.29
C ALA A 49 -6.65 -9.31 -16.34
N PRO A 50 -6.38 -8.02 -16.01
CA PRO A 50 -7.39 -6.98 -16.05
C PRO A 50 -8.01 -6.86 -17.44
N ALA A 51 -9.25 -6.36 -17.48
CA ALA A 51 -9.87 -6.01 -18.75
C ALA A 51 -8.95 -5.04 -19.52
N PRO A 52 -8.76 -5.23 -20.84
CA PRO A 52 -7.86 -4.40 -21.62
C PRO A 52 -8.40 -2.96 -21.73
N SER A 53 -7.49 -2.00 -21.88
CA SER A 53 -7.83 -0.59 -22.08
C SER A 53 -8.10 -0.30 -23.55
N SER A 54 -9.20 0.39 -23.84
CA SER A 54 -9.53 0.91 -25.17
C SER A 54 -8.98 2.32 -25.41
N ALA A 55 -8.10 2.82 -24.54
CA ALA A 55 -7.52 4.15 -24.65
C ALA A 55 -6.76 4.33 -25.97
N HIS A 56 -6.94 5.48 -26.61
CA HIS A 56 -6.23 5.88 -27.83
C HIS A 56 -5.12 6.90 -27.56
N THR A 57 -5.02 7.41 -26.33
CA THR A 57 -4.00 8.38 -25.91
C THR A 57 -3.43 8.00 -24.54
N ALA A 58 -2.23 8.50 -24.24
CA ALA A 58 -1.62 8.30 -22.93
C ALA A 58 -2.44 8.95 -21.80
N LEU A 59 -3.14 10.06 -22.10
CA LEU A 59 -4.02 10.73 -21.14
C LEU A 59 -5.23 9.86 -20.78
N ASP A 60 -5.88 9.26 -21.76
CA ASP A 60 -7.01 8.36 -21.52
C ASP A 60 -6.55 7.12 -20.75
N TYR A 61 -5.38 6.58 -21.14
CA TYR A 61 -4.79 5.41 -20.48
C TYR A 61 -4.43 5.69 -19.02
N ARG A 62 -4.00 6.92 -18.69
CA ARG A 62 -3.69 7.34 -17.32
C ARG A 62 -4.86 7.07 -16.36
N LEU A 63 -6.09 7.32 -16.80
CA LEU A 63 -7.28 7.07 -15.99
C LEU A 63 -7.50 5.57 -15.74
N ASP A 64 -7.35 4.74 -16.76
CA ASP A 64 -7.48 3.29 -16.64
C ASP A 64 -6.39 2.69 -15.75
N ALA A 65 -5.15 3.16 -15.91
CA ALA A 65 -4.02 2.74 -15.09
C ALA A 65 -4.21 3.15 -13.62
N ALA A 66 -4.65 4.39 -13.34
CA ALA A 66 -4.88 4.85 -11.98
C ALA A 66 -5.98 4.04 -11.28
N ARG A 67 -7.09 3.76 -11.98
CA ARG A 67 -8.18 2.91 -11.47
C ARG A 67 -7.71 1.49 -11.17
N HIS A 68 -6.88 0.94 -12.04
CA HIS A 68 -6.28 -0.38 -11.84
C HIS A 68 -5.37 -0.42 -10.61
N VAL A 69 -4.49 0.57 -10.44
CA VAL A 69 -3.64 0.68 -9.24
C VAL A 69 -4.49 0.75 -7.97
N TYR A 70 -5.60 1.49 -7.99
CA TYR A 70 -6.53 1.57 -6.86
C TYR A 70 -7.21 0.22 -6.57
N ALA A 71 -7.64 -0.49 -7.60
CA ALA A 71 -8.25 -1.81 -7.46
C ALA A 71 -7.28 -2.81 -6.81
N CYS A 72 -6.00 -2.79 -7.21
CA CYS A 72 -4.95 -3.64 -6.63
C CYS A 72 -4.54 -3.26 -5.19
N ASN A 73 -4.82 -2.02 -4.75
CA ASN A 73 -4.28 -1.47 -3.50
C ASN A 73 -5.38 -0.89 -2.58
N ALA A 74 -6.60 -1.42 -2.64
CA ALA A 74 -7.77 -0.84 -1.98
C ALA A 74 -7.62 -0.57 -0.46
N THR A 75 -6.79 -1.35 0.24
CA THR A 75 -6.49 -1.20 1.67
C THR A 75 -5.48 -0.09 1.98
N ARG A 76 -4.78 0.42 0.96
CA ARG A 76 -3.71 1.41 1.06
C ARG A 76 -4.09 2.74 0.41
N ILE A 77 -5.28 2.83 -0.17
CA ILE A 77 -5.81 4.08 -0.70
C ILE A 77 -6.32 4.92 0.45
N TYR A 78 -5.79 6.14 0.59
CA TYR A 78 -6.29 7.11 1.56
C TYR A 78 -7.72 7.49 1.20
N ARG A 79 -8.63 7.46 2.18
CA ARG A 79 -10.05 7.75 1.97
C ARG A 79 -10.36 9.19 2.34
N GLY A 80 -11.11 9.89 1.48
CA GLY A 80 -11.49 11.27 1.70
C GLY A 80 -10.41 12.26 1.25
N PRO A 81 -10.60 13.55 1.57
CA PRO A 81 -9.66 14.60 1.19
C PRO A 81 -8.35 14.45 1.97
N LEU A 82 -7.24 14.58 1.26
CA LEU A 82 -5.91 14.41 1.83
C LEU A 82 -5.56 15.58 2.79
N PRO A 83 -4.78 15.31 3.84
CA PRO A 83 -4.33 16.34 4.77
C PRO A 83 -3.36 17.31 4.06
N PRO A 84 -3.36 18.62 4.42
CA PRO A 84 -2.51 19.62 3.76
C PRO A 84 -1.02 19.27 3.80
N LEU A 85 -0.59 18.64 4.90
CA LEU A 85 0.78 18.20 5.10
C LEU A 85 0.92 16.72 4.71
N LEU A 86 1.28 16.48 3.46
CA LEU A 86 1.65 15.16 2.97
C LEU A 86 3.04 14.77 3.47
N HIS A 87 3.21 13.48 3.77
CA HIS A 87 4.52 12.93 4.13
C HIS A 87 5.48 13.02 2.96
N ALA A 88 5.00 12.67 1.76
CA ALA A 88 5.80 12.72 0.54
C ALA A 88 4.92 12.91 -0.70
N ILE A 89 5.51 13.54 -1.72
CA ILE A 89 4.92 13.69 -3.05
C ILE A 89 5.97 13.24 -4.06
N GLY A 90 5.58 12.33 -4.95
CA GLY A 90 6.45 11.83 -6.02
C GLY A 90 5.75 11.84 -7.37
N VAL A 91 6.48 12.10 -8.45
CA VAL A 91 5.96 12.02 -9.82
C VAL A 91 6.74 10.94 -10.57
N LEU A 92 6.02 9.94 -11.06
CA LEU A 92 6.59 8.75 -11.67
C LEU A 92 6.01 8.53 -13.07
N ASP A 93 6.90 8.27 -14.02
CA ASP A 93 6.58 7.70 -15.32
C ASP A 93 6.69 6.19 -15.25
N VAL A 94 5.62 5.51 -15.68
CA VAL A 94 5.56 4.05 -15.77
C VAL A 94 5.39 3.68 -17.23
N GLN A 95 6.40 3.01 -17.79
CA GLN A 95 6.36 2.52 -19.16
C GLN A 95 5.76 1.11 -19.19
N ILE A 96 4.68 0.96 -19.95
CA ILE A 96 3.91 -0.27 -20.10
C ILE A 96 4.04 -0.77 -21.55
N ASP A 97 4.25 -2.07 -21.73
CA ASP A 97 4.24 -2.71 -23.05
C ASP A 97 2.81 -3.02 -23.55
N ALA A 98 2.68 -3.49 -24.80
CA ALA A 98 1.40 -3.89 -25.38
C ALA A 98 0.68 -5.04 -24.63
N HIS A 99 1.36 -5.73 -23.71
CA HIS A 99 0.81 -6.80 -22.89
C HIS A 99 0.50 -6.37 -21.45
N GLY A 100 0.63 -5.07 -21.12
CA GLY A 100 0.38 -4.57 -19.78
C GLY A 100 1.53 -4.79 -18.79
N ARG A 101 2.72 -5.19 -19.24
CA ARG A 101 3.89 -5.40 -18.36
C ARG A 101 4.64 -4.09 -18.15
N VAL A 102 5.16 -3.91 -16.94
CA VAL A 102 6.01 -2.76 -16.60
C VAL A 102 7.41 -2.98 -17.18
N GLN A 103 7.78 -2.15 -18.16
CA GLN A 103 9.09 -2.18 -18.79
C GLN A 103 10.10 -1.32 -18.03
N ARG A 104 9.69 -0.12 -17.62
CA ARG A 104 10.56 0.84 -16.94
C ARG A 104 9.78 1.74 -16.00
N LEU A 105 10.46 2.18 -14.96
CA LEU A 105 10.00 3.19 -14.01
C LEU A 105 11.01 4.34 -14.05
N ASP A 106 10.56 5.55 -14.37
CA ASP A 106 11.41 6.74 -14.43
C ASP A 106 10.85 7.83 -13.50
N TRP A 107 11.65 8.27 -12.54
CA TRP A 107 11.24 9.34 -11.63
C TRP A 107 11.40 10.70 -12.29
N LEU A 108 10.28 11.41 -12.50
CA LEU A 108 10.30 12.83 -12.84
C LEU A 108 10.57 13.68 -11.59
N ARG A 109 10.03 13.25 -10.45
CA ARG A 109 10.30 13.85 -9.14
C ARG A 109 10.27 12.78 -8.05
N ALA A 110 11.43 12.34 -7.59
CA ALA A 110 11.53 11.45 -6.44
C ALA A 110 11.50 12.23 -5.11
N PRO A 111 10.72 11.79 -4.09
CA PRO A 111 10.76 12.38 -2.75
C PRO A 111 12.08 12.02 -2.04
N ARG A 112 13.08 12.90 -2.16
CA ARG A 112 14.45 12.66 -1.65
C ARG A 112 14.53 12.56 -0.13
N HIS A 113 13.61 13.21 0.59
CA HIS A 113 13.54 13.16 2.05
C HIS A 113 12.92 11.88 2.59
N ALA A 114 12.23 11.11 1.73
CA ALA A 114 11.50 9.89 2.09
C ALA A 114 11.88 8.73 1.13
N PRO A 115 13.12 8.22 1.18
CA PRO A 115 13.57 7.15 0.29
C PRO A 115 12.81 5.83 0.47
N GLU A 116 12.16 5.61 1.62
CA GLU A 116 11.22 4.52 1.85
C GLU A 116 9.97 4.63 0.97
N VAL A 117 9.45 5.84 0.76
CA VAL A 117 8.29 6.08 -0.11
C VAL A 117 8.66 5.80 -1.57
N VAL A 118 9.87 6.15 -2.00
CA VAL A 118 10.38 5.81 -3.34
C VAL A 118 10.31 4.30 -3.59
N ARG A 119 10.90 3.50 -2.69
CA ARG A 119 10.89 2.03 -2.81
C ARG A 119 9.48 1.47 -2.80
N GLU A 120 8.61 2.07 -2.01
CA GLU A 120 7.24 1.64 -1.84
C GLU A 120 6.38 1.93 -3.07
N ILE A 121 6.56 3.09 -3.69
CA ILE A 121 5.93 3.45 -4.97
C ILE A 121 6.38 2.49 -6.07
N GLU A 122 7.69 2.26 -6.21
CA GLU A 122 8.22 1.35 -7.23
C GLU A 122 7.71 -0.07 -7.05
N ARG A 123 7.66 -0.56 -5.80
CA ARG A 123 7.10 -1.86 -5.46
C ARG A 123 5.62 -1.94 -5.84
N THR A 124 4.85 -0.92 -5.49
CA THR A 124 3.41 -0.86 -5.74
C THR A 124 3.12 -0.83 -7.25
N ALA A 125 3.84 -0.02 -8.02
CA ALA A 125 3.69 0.05 -9.46
C ALA A 125 4.06 -1.27 -10.15
N ARG A 126 5.16 -1.92 -9.75
CA ARG A 126 5.54 -3.23 -10.31
C ARG A 126 4.56 -4.34 -9.93
N ALA A 127 4.08 -4.35 -8.69
CA ALA A 127 3.15 -5.37 -8.21
C ALA A 127 1.74 -5.27 -8.81
N ALA A 128 1.38 -4.10 -9.35
CA ALA A 128 0.13 -3.92 -10.08
C ALA A 128 0.16 -4.54 -11.49
N ALA A 129 1.33 -5.02 -11.97
CA ALA A 129 1.40 -5.72 -13.24
C ALA A 129 0.71 -7.11 -13.15
N PRO A 130 0.02 -7.55 -14.21
CA PRO A 130 -0.19 -6.84 -15.47
C PRO A 130 -1.21 -5.69 -15.32
N TYR A 131 -0.91 -4.56 -15.97
CA TYR A 131 -1.83 -3.44 -16.19
C TYR A 131 -2.82 -3.76 -17.33
N PRO A 132 -3.94 -3.04 -17.46
CA PRO A 132 -4.81 -3.11 -18.63
C PRO A 132 -3.99 -2.97 -19.92
N ALA A 133 -4.03 -3.99 -20.79
CA ALA A 133 -3.30 -3.95 -22.05
C ALA A 133 -3.85 -2.81 -22.95
N PRO A 134 -3.02 -1.90 -23.48
CA PRO A 134 -3.49 -0.79 -24.30
C PRO A 134 -3.76 -1.24 -25.74
N LEU A 135 -4.99 -1.60 -26.08
CA LEU A 135 -5.31 -2.28 -27.35
C LEU A 135 -4.96 -1.46 -28.61
N HIS A 136 -4.97 -0.14 -28.50
CA HIS A 136 -4.77 0.76 -29.63
C HIS A 136 -3.40 1.45 -29.62
N LEU A 137 -2.51 1.07 -28.69
CA LEU A 137 -1.16 1.62 -28.57
C LEU A 137 -0.15 0.47 -28.53
N ASP A 138 1.01 0.62 -29.16
CA ASP A 138 2.09 -0.38 -29.11
C ASP A 138 2.84 -0.43 -27.75
N GLY A 139 2.23 0.16 -26.72
CA GLY A 139 2.83 0.50 -25.44
C GLY A 139 2.53 1.95 -25.08
N VAL A 140 2.68 2.29 -23.80
CA VAL A 140 2.33 3.61 -23.28
C VAL A 140 3.19 3.96 -22.08
N THR A 141 3.61 5.22 -22.00
CA THR A 141 4.14 5.79 -20.76
C THR A 141 3.04 6.61 -20.13
N TRP A 142 2.64 6.27 -18.91
CA TRP A 142 1.72 7.09 -18.12
C TRP A 142 2.45 7.73 -16.96
N THR A 143 2.13 9.00 -16.72
CA THR A 143 2.71 9.83 -15.67
C THR A 143 1.64 10.15 -14.63
N ASP A 144 1.96 9.95 -13.36
CA ASP A 144 1.06 10.33 -12.27
C ASP A 144 1.83 10.84 -11.04
N THR A 145 1.14 11.63 -10.23
CA THR A 145 1.63 12.14 -8.96
C THR A 145 1.08 11.29 -7.83
N TRP A 146 1.99 10.69 -7.09
CA TRP A 146 1.71 9.90 -5.90
C TRP A 146 1.76 10.79 -4.66
N LEU A 147 0.64 10.88 -3.97
CA LEU A 147 0.44 11.68 -2.77
C LEU A 147 0.42 10.74 -1.56
N TRP A 148 1.47 10.76 -0.74
CA TRP A 148 1.63 9.87 0.42
C TRP A 148 1.33 10.57 1.73
N ASP A 149 0.54 9.93 2.58
CA ASP A 149 0.32 10.38 3.94
C ASP A 149 1.28 9.70 4.94
N ALA A 150 1.32 10.21 6.17
CA ALA A 150 2.19 9.68 7.22
C ALA A 150 1.76 8.28 7.71
N SER A 151 0.52 7.85 7.47
CA SER A 151 0.06 6.49 7.79
C SER A 151 0.54 5.43 6.78
N GLY A 152 1.10 5.86 5.64
CA GLY A 152 1.60 4.98 4.58
C GLY A 152 0.55 4.65 3.50
N CYS A 153 -0.62 5.29 3.57
CA CYS A 153 -1.62 5.30 2.52
C CYS A 153 -1.28 6.34 1.45
N PHE A 154 -1.90 6.21 0.27
CA PHE A 154 -1.66 7.13 -0.83
C PHE A 154 -2.92 7.44 -1.66
N GLN A 155 -2.85 8.50 -2.44
CA GLN A 155 -3.72 8.74 -3.60
C GLN A 155 -2.88 9.05 -4.83
N LEU A 156 -3.44 8.75 -6.00
CA LEU A 156 -2.95 9.23 -7.27
C LEU A 156 -3.69 10.52 -7.62
N ASP A 157 -2.98 11.51 -8.15
CA ASP A 157 -3.57 12.81 -8.54
C ASP A 157 -4.67 12.65 -9.58
N THR A 158 -4.57 11.67 -10.48
CA THR A 158 -5.66 11.36 -11.43
C THR A 158 -7.00 11.04 -10.76
N LEU A 159 -6.98 10.51 -9.53
CA LEU A 159 -8.17 10.08 -8.77
C LEU A 159 -8.28 10.78 -7.41
N THR A 160 -7.53 11.86 -7.18
CA THR A 160 -7.56 12.56 -5.90
C THR A 160 -8.87 13.31 -5.73
N GLU A 161 -9.44 13.29 -4.53
CA GLU A 161 -10.64 14.06 -4.19
C GLU A 161 -10.32 15.53 -3.84
N GLY A 162 -9.04 15.90 -3.86
CA GLY A 162 -8.53 17.20 -3.44
C GLY A 162 -7.87 17.16 -2.05
N GLN A 163 -7.36 18.31 -1.62
CA GLN A 163 -6.80 18.49 -0.27
C GLN A 163 -7.83 19.18 0.62
N LEU A 164 -7.80 18.90 1.92
CA LEU A 164 -8.52 19.72 2.91
C LEU A 164 -7.94 21.15 2.85
N GLY A 165 -8.64 22.08 2.20
CA GLY A 165 -8.34 23.50 2.28
C GLY A 165 -8.53 23.94 3.74
N GLY A 166 -7.56 24.66 4.30
CA GLY A 166 -7.72 25.32 5.58
C GLY A 166 -8.65 26.51 5.45
N ASP A 167 -9.95 26.26 5.30
CA ASP A 167 -10.97 27.29 5.41
C ASP A 167 -11.35 27.46 6.90
N GLU A 168 -10.40 27.98 7.68
CA GLU A 168 -10.68 28.62 8.97
C GLU A 168 -10.68 30.14 8.78
N ASP A 169 -11.60 30.67 7.95
CA ASP A 169 -12.02 32.06 8.05
C ASP A 169 -13.53 32.09 8.30
N GLY A 170 -13.86 31.85 9.56
CA GLY A 170 -15.17 32.11 10.12
C GLY A 170 -15.38 33.60 10.37
N ALA A 171 -16.57 34.07 10.00
CA ALA A 171 -17.29 35.17 10.61
C ALA A 171 -16.71 36.59 10.44
N GLU A 172 -16.98 37.20 9.28
CA GLU A 172 -17.34 38.62 9.28
C GLU A 172 -18.72 38.78 9.93
N ALA A 173 -18.72 38.79 11.26
CA ALA A 173 -19.83 39.25 12.06
C ALA A 173 -20.01 40.75 11.82
N GLY A 174 -21.23 41.14 11.44
CA GLY A 174 -21.59 42.51 11.16
C GLY A 174 -21.34 43.46 12.33
N GLY A 175 -21.07 44.71 11.98
CA GLY A 175 -21.03 45.81 12.92
C GLY A 175 -20.22 46.97 12.39
N ASP A 176 -20.86 47.88 11.67
CA ASP A 176 -20.62 49.32 11.64
C ASP A 176 -21.71 49.90 10.71
N GLY A 177 -22.64 50.76 11.12
CA GLY A 177 -22.60 51.71 12.23
C GLY A 177 -22.66 53.11 11.62
N ASP A 178 -23.85 53.72 11.71
CA ASP A 178 -24.24 55.13 11.44
C ASP A 178 -24.88 55.46 10.08
#